data_AF-A0A4D4KA70-F1
#
_entry.id   AF-A0A4D4KA70-F1
#
_cell.length_a   1.000
_cell.length_b   1.000
_cell.length_c   1.000
_cell.angle_alpha   90.00
_cell.angle_beta   90.00
_cell.angle_gamma   90.00
#
_symmetry.space_group_name_H-M   'P 1'
#
loop_
_entity.id
_entity.type
_entity.pdbx_description
1 polymer ?
#
loop_
_entity_poly.entity_id
_entity_poly.type
_entity_poly.pdbx_seq_one_letter_code
_entity_poly.pdbx_strand_id
1 'polypeptide(L)'
;MARLIADAVREETGAPHPWRLVYQSRSGAPHIPWLEPDICDHLEELHGEGVPAVVMVPIGFVSDHMEVKYDLDTEATAKAAELGLPVSRASTVGADPRFAAGVRDLVLERAATERFAEDRAAAAPERCALGALGPSHDVCPVGCCPARSPRPAAAGSD
;
A
#
# COMPACT_ATOMS: atom_id res chain seq x y z
N MET A 1 6.73 -0.99 2.06
CA MET A 1 6.16 -1.04 0.71
C MET A 1 6.62 0.14 -0.15
N ALA A 2 6.28 1.39 0.15
CA ALA A 2 6.63 2.56 -0.68
C ALA A 2 8.11 2.62 -1.13
N ARG A 3 9.05 2.40 -0.20
CA ARG A 3 10.49 2.32 -0.52
C ARG A 3 10.83 1.23 -1.56
N LEU A 4 10.23 0.04 -1.48
CA LEU A 4 10.48 -1.04 -2.45
C LEU A 4 10.04 -0.62 -3.86
N ILE A 5 8.93 0.09 -3.96
CA ILE A 5 8.41 0.60 -5.23
C ILE A 5 9.34 1.68 -5.78
N ALA A 6 9.75 2.64 -4.94
CA ALA A 6 10.68 3.69 -5.34
C ALA A 6 12.06 3.14 -5.77
N ASP A 7 12.56 2.11 -5.06
CA ASP A 7 13.79 1.41 -5.42
C ASP A 7 13.67 0.73 -6.79
N ALA A 8 12.56 0.03 -7.05
CA ALA A 8 12.30 -0.61 -8.34
C ALA A 8 12.16 0.42 -9.49
N VAL A 9 11.48 1.54 -9.25
CA VAL A 9 11.37 2.63 -10.23
C VAL A 9 12.74 3.25 -10.54
N ARG A 10 13.59 3.43 -9.51
CA ARG A 10 14.97 3.90 -9.71
C ARG A 10 15.77 2.93 -10.58
N GLU A 11 15.67 1.63 -10.30
CA GLU A 11 16.38 0.60 -11.08
C GLU A 11 15.93 0.58 -12.54
N GLU A 12 14.63 0.65 -12.79
CA GLU A 12 14.05 0.65 -14.14
C GLU A 12 14.40 1.92 -14.93
N THR A 13 14.38 3.08 -14.28
CA THR A 13 14.60 4.38 -14.95
C THR A 13 16.06 4.83 -14.96
N GLY A 14 16.93 4.17 -14.18
CA GLY A 14 18.34 4.54 -14.03
C GLY A 14 18.60 5.85 -13.26
N ALA A 15 17.57 6.44 -12.63
CA ALA A 15 17.68 7.71 -11.93
C ALA A 15 16.90 7.73 -10.59
N PRO A 16 17.39 8.43 -9.55
CA PRO A 16 16.65 8.59 -8.32
C PRO A 16 15.46 9.54 -8.52
N HIS A 17 14.31 9.17 -7.97
CA HIS A 17 13.11 10.01 -7.92
C HIS A 17 12.76 10.28 -6.45
N PRO A 18 12.81 11.53 -5.98
CA PRO A 18 12.33 11.87 -4.64
C PRO A 18 10.87 11.43 -4.46
N TRP A 19 10.55 10.88 -3.30
CA TRP A 19 9.20 10.40 -3.00
C TRP A 19 8.85 10.62 -1.54
N ARG A 20 7.55 10.72 -1.27
CA ARG A 20 6.98 10.77 0.09
C ARG A 20 5.76 9.86 0.14
N LEU A 21 5.56 9.18 1.27
CA LEU A 21 4.30 8.51 1.56
C LEU A 21 3.31 9.56 2.07
N VAL A 22 2.18 9.67 1.39
CA VAL A 22 1.09 10.61 1.70
C VAL A 22 -0.24 9.87 1.77
N TYR A 23 -1.26 10.53 2.31
CA TYR A 23 -2.56 9.93 2.62
C TYR A 23 -3.68 10.68 1.89
N GLN A 24 -4.81 10.01 1.73
CA GLN A 24 -6.01 10.52 1.06
C GLN A 24 -7.26 9.98 1.79
N SER A 25 -8.44 10.37 1.33
CA SER A 25 -9.73 9.87 1.85
C SER A 25 -9.98 10.20 3.32
N ARG A 26 -9.45 11.32 3.82
CA ARG A 26 -9.75 11.81 5.17
C ARG A 26 -11.26 12.04 5.30
N SER A 27 -11.90 11.35 6.26
CA SER A 27 -13.34 11.43 6.49
C SER A 27 -13.68 11.73 7.95
N GLY A 28 -14.93 12.10 8.21
CA GLY A 28 -15.41 12.39 9.57
C GLY A 28 -15.06 13.81 10.06
N ALA A 29 -15.21 14.03 11.36
CA ALA A 29 -15.12 15.38 11.92
C ALA A 29 -13.68 15.91 11.91
N PRO A 30 -13.45 17.20 11.59
CA PRO A 30 -12.10 17.78 11.48
C PRO A 30 -11.21 17.63 12.72
N HIS A 31 -11.80 17.46 13.90
CA HIS A 31 -11.07 17.31 15.16
C HIS A 31 -10.55 15.88 15.41
N ILE A 32 -10.95 14.91 14.58
CA ILE A 32 -10.41 13.55 14.66
C ILE A 32 -9.08 13.52 13.88
N PRO A 33 -7.96 13.14 14.53
CA PRO A 33 -6.67 13.09 13.86
C PRO A 33 -6.61 11.94 12.87
N TRP A 34 -6.07 12.22 11.69
CA TRP A 34 -5.79 11.25 10.63
C TRP A 34 -4.28 11.13 10.39
N LEU A 35 -3.90 10.20 9.52
CA LEU A 35 -2.53 10.10 9.03
C LEU A 35 -2.25 11.25 8.06
N GLU A 36 -1.02 11.76 8.12
CA GLU A 36 -0.59 12.97 7.41
C GLU A 36 0.75 12.71 6.70
N PRO A 37 1.07 13.45 5.61
CA PRO A 37 0.28 14.56 5.06
C PRO A 37 -0.85 14.08 4.14
N ASP A 38 -1.90 14.88 4.04
CA ASP A 38 -2.87 14.81 2.94
C ASP A 38 -2.23 15.06 1.57
N ILE A 39 -2.75 14.42 0.52
CA ILE A 39 -2.23 14.53 -0.85
C ILE A 39 -2.34 15.96 -1.40
N CYS A 40 -3.44 16.67 -1.15
CA CYS A 40 -3.64 18.02 -1.66
C CYS A 40 -2.69 19.01 -0.97
N ASP A 41 -2.56 18.90 0.36
CA ASP A 41 -1.61 19.71 1.14
C ASP A 41 -0.17 19.49 0.67
N HIS A 42 0.21 18.24 0.39
CA HIS A 42 1.55 17.94 -0.10
C HIS A 42 1.79 18.44 -1.54
N LEU A 43 0.77 18.48 -2.40
CA LEU A 43 0.91 19.09 -3.73
C LEU A 43 1.18 20.60 -3.64
N GLU A 44 0.55 21.31 -2.69
CA GLU A 44 0.81 22.72 -2.43
C GLU A 44 2.26 22.94 -1.94
N GLU A 45 2.74 22.09 -1.03
CA GLU A 45 4.14 22.10 -0.56
C GLU A 45 5.12 21.94 -1.72
N LEU A 46 4.96 20.90 -2.55
CA LEU A 46 5.85 20.62 -3.68
C LEU A 46 5.82 21.74 -4.74
N HIS A 47 4.66 22.36 -4.97
CA HIS A 47 4.57 23.54 -5.83
C HIS A 47 5.40 24.71 -5.28
N GLY A 48 5.29 24.98 -3.97
CA GLY A 48 6.09 26.02 -3.29
C GLY A 48 7.60 25.76 -3.34
N GLU A 49 8.01 24.49 -3.42
CA GLU A 49 9.40 24.08 -3.62
C GLU A 49 9.88 24.15 -5.09
N GLY A 50 8.99 24.45 -6.03
CA GLY A 50 9.30 24.54 -7.46
C GLY A 50 9.46 23.19 -8.15
N VAL A 51 8.82 22.13 -7.63
CA VAL A 51 8.83 20.80 -8.25
C VAL A 51 8.17 20.86 -9.64
N PRO A 52 8.80 20.32 -10.70
CA PRO A 52 8.33 20.51 -12.06
C PRO A 52 7.13 19.63 -12.44
N ALA A 53 6.94 18.48 -11.78
CA ALA A 53 5.83 17.56 -11.99
C ALA A 53 5.75 16.51 -10.86
N VAL A 54 4.58 15.89 -10.67
CA VAL A 54 4.36 14.82 -9.68
C VAL A 54 3.70 13.59 -10.31
N VAL A 55 4.13 12.40 -9.89
CA VAL A 55 3.44 11.13 -10.19
C VAL A 55 2.80 10.58 -8.91
N MET A 56 1.47 10.50 -8.89
CA MET A 56 0.69 9.90 -7.79
C MET A 56 0.59 8.39 -7.99
N VAL A 57 0.96 7.61 -6.97
CA VAL A 57 0.98 6.14 -7.06
C VAL A 57 0.06 5.55 -5.97
N PRO A 58 -1.14 5.03 -6.33
CA PRO A 58 -2.13 4.54 -5.37
C PRO A 58 -1.77 3.15 -4.83
N ILE A 59 -0.74 3.05 -3.99
CA ILE A 59 -0.21 1.77 -3.50
C ILE A 59 -1.06 1.11 -2.40
N GLY A 60 -2.05 1.83 -1.86
CA GLY A 60 -2.96 1.32 -0.82
C GLY A 60 -4.12 0.48 -1.36
N PHE A 61 -4.34 0.47 -2.67
CA PHE A 61 -5.48 -0.18 -3.30
C PHE A 61 -5.07 -1.02 -4.51
N VAL A 62 -5.78 -2.11 -4.72
CA VAL A 62 -5.52 -3.04 -5.84
C VAL A 62 -6.34 -2.72 -7.09
N SER A 63 -7.43 -1.95 -6.95
CA SER A 63 -8.35 -1.65 -8.04
C SER A 63 -8.75 -0.18 -8.01
N ASP A 64 -9.02 0.38 -9.19
CA ASP A 64 -9.66 1.68 -9.30
C ASP A 64 -11.11 1.54 -8.81
N HIS A 65 -11.44 2.30 -7.77
CA HIS A 65 -12.80 2.43 -7.23
C HIS A 65 -13.09 3.89 -6.92
N MET A 66 -14.33 4.19 -6.52
CA MET A 66 -14.82 5.56 -6.36
C MET A 66 -13.87 6.44 -5.55
N GLU A 67 -13.37 5.98 -4.39
CA GLU A 67 -12.50 6.77 -3.51
C GLU A 67 -11.17 7.12 -4.20
N VAL A 68 -10.43 6.12 -4.70
CA VAL A 68 -9.20 6.35 -5.50
C VAL A 68 -9.42 7.30 -6.68
N LYS A 69 -10.50 7.09 -7.45
CA LYS A 69 -10.80 7.91 -8.62
C LYS A 69 -11.19 9.33 -8.25
N TYR A 70 -12.00 9.49 -7.21
CA TYR A 70 -12.46 10.80 -6.78
C TYR A 70 -11.30 11.59 -6.18
N ASP A 71 -10.62 11.05 -5.18
CA ASP A 71 -9.55 11.76 -4.47
C ASP A 71 -8.38 12.12 -5.40
N LEU A 72 -7.97 11.21 -6.29
CA LEU A 72 -6.78 11.43 -7.12
C LEU A 72 -7.09 12.01 -8.51
N ASP A 73 -8.07 11.44 -9.21
CA ASP A 73 -8.38 11.88 -10.59
C ASP A 73 -9.33 13.09 -10.60
N THR A 74 -10.01 13.40 -9.49
CA THR A 74 -10.83 14.63 -9.34
C THR A 74 -10.17 15.66 -8.43
N GLU A 75 -10.04 15.38 -7.12
CA GLU A 75 -9.65 16.41 -6.15
C GLU A 75 -8.18 16.82 -6.29
N ALA A 76 -7.25 15.86 -6.21
CA ALA A 76 -5.82 16.14 -6.32
C ALA A 76 -5.45 16.70 -7.71
N THR A 77 -6.07 16.21 -8.77
CA THR A 77 -5.87 16.73 -10.13
C THR A 77 -6.43 18.15 -10.27
N ALA A 78 -7.59 18.47 -9.66
CA ALA A 78 -8.11 19.83 -9.63
C ALA A 78 -7.19 20.78 -8.85
N LYS A 79 -6.72 20.36 -7.67
CA LYS A 79 -5.74 21.10 -6.87
C LYS A 79 -4.46 21.38 -7.66
N ALA A 80 -3.91 20.36 -8.31
CA ALA A 80 -2.74 20.50 -9.17
C ALA A 80 -2.96 21.49 -10.32
N ALA A 81 -4.15 21.48 -10.94
CA ALA A 81 -4.50 22.43 -11.98
C ALA A 81 -4.60 23.88 -11.48
N GLU A 82 -5.13 24.10 -10.26
CA GLU A 82 -5.12 25.43 -9.61
C GLU A 82 -3.70 25.97 -9.41
N LEU A 83 -2.76 25.09 -9.07
CA LEU A 83 -1.35 25.41 -8.86
C LEU A 83 -0.54 25.52 -10.17
N GLY A 84 -1.10 25.07 -11.30
CA GLY A 84 -0.33 24.91 -12.54
C GLY A 84 0.77 23.84 -12.43
N LEU A 85 0.63 22.88 -11.51
CA LEU A 85 1.58 21.78 -11.28
C LEU A 85 1.18 20.57 -12.15
N PRO A 86 2.02 20.12 -13.11
CA PRO A 86 1.73 18.91 -13.88
C PRO A 86 1.68 17.67 -12.98
N VAL A 87 0.60 16.91 -13.07
CA VAL A 87 0.45 15.64 -12.34
C VAL A 87 0.01 14.51 -13.25
N SER A 88 0.43 13.29 -12.90
CA SER A 88 -0.08 12.06 -13.49
C SER A 88 -0.32 11.03 -12.40
N ARG A 89 -1.28 10.12 -12.60
CA ARG A 89 -1.52 9.01 -11.69
C ARG A 89 -1.14 7.69 -12.36
N ALA A 90 -0.38 6.87 -11.65
CA ALA A 90 -0.19 5.47 -12.02
C ALA A 90 -1.51 4.68 -11.84
N SER A 91 -1.81 3.77 -12.77
CA SER A 91 -2.93 2.84 -12.61
C SER A 91 -2.74 1.97 -11.37
N THR A 92 -3.84 1.59 -10.72
CA THR A 92 -3.83 0.46 -9.79
C THR A 92 -3.49 -0.84 -10.55
N VAL A 93 -3.16 -1.91 -9.82
CA VAL A 93 -2.77 -3.18 -10.46
C VAL A 93 -3.91 -3.81 -11.27
N GLY A 94 -5.16 -3.61 -10.83
CA GLY A 94 -6.35 -4.05 -11.55
C GLY A 94 -6.33 -5.54 -11.87
N ALA A 95 -6.62 -5.89 -13.12
CA ALA A 95 -6.70 -7.26 -13.61
C ALA A 95 -5.36 -7.79 -14.18
N ASP A 96 -4.21 -7.24 -13.75
CA ASP A 96 -2.91 -7.74 -14.21
C ASP A 96 -2.75 -9.23 -13.87
N PRO A 97 -2.46 -10.11 -14.86
CA PRO A 97 -2.36 -11.55 -14.63
C PRO A 97 -1.26 -11.93 -13.64
N ARG A 98 -0.23 -11.09 -13.48
CA ARG A 98 0.85 -11.31 -12.50
C ARG A 98 0.34 -11.15 -11.07
N PHE A 99 -0.60 -10.23 -10.83
CA PHE A 99 -1.23 -10.07 -9.52
C PHE A 99 -2.11 -11.27 -9.17
N ALA A 100 -2.94 -11.71 -10.12
CA ALA A 100 -3.77 -12.92 -9.94
C ALA A 100 -2.90 -14.17 -9.68
N ALA A 101 -1.77 -14.30 -10.38
CA ALA A 101 -0.79 -15.36 -10.13
C ALA A 101 -0.21 -15.26 -8.71
N GLY A 102 0.16 -14.07 -8.24
CA GLY A 102 0.65 -13.87 -6.87
C GLY A 102 -0.39 -14.25 -5.80
N VAL A 103 -1.67 -13.90 -6.00
CA VAL A 103 -2.76 -14.31 -5.09
C VAL A 103 -2.92 -15.83 -5.07
N ARG A 104 -2.90 -16.48 -6.25
CA ARG A 104 -2.91 -17.95 -6.33
C ARG A 104 -1.74 -18.55 -5.56
N ASP A 105 -0.54 -18.00 -5.72
CA ASP A 105 0.66 -18.52 -5.07
C ASP A 105 0.55 -18.41 -3.54
N LEU A 106 -0.02 -17.32 -3.00
CA LEU A 106 -0.32 -17.19 -1.56
C LEU A 106 -1.33 -18.24 -1.06
N VAL A 107 -2.36 -18.56 -1.85
CA VAL A 107 -3.33 -19.61 -1.50
C VAL A 107 -2.67 -21.00 -1.51
N LEU A 108 -1.82 -21.27 -2.50
CA LEU A 108 -1.08 -22.52 -2.60
C LEU A 108 -0.06 -22.67 -1.46
N GLU A 109 0.65 -21.60 -1.10
CA GLU A 109 1.53 -21.53 0.07
C GLU A 109 0.74 -21.92 1.33
N ARG A 110 -0.39 -21.25 1.58
CA ARG A 110 -1.23 -21.53 2.76
C ARG A 110 -1.71 -22.99 2.80
N ALA A 111 -2.18 -23.53 1.68
CA ALA A 111 -2.63 -24.90 1.61
C ALA A 111 -1.48 -25.91 1.83
N ALA A 112 -0.27 -25.60 1.38
CA ALA A 112 0.91 -26.42 1.64
C ALA A 112 1.35 -26.36 3.11
N THR A 113 1.24 -25.19 3.76
CA THR A 113 1.47 -25.04 5.22
C THR A 113 0.58 -25.99 6.03
N GLU A 114 -0.71 -26.04 5.71
CA GLU A 114 -1.67 -26.91 6.42
C GLU A 114 -1.35 -28.39 6.22
N ARG A 115 -1.07 -28.82 4.98
CA ARG A 115 -0.66 -30.20 4.69
C ARG A 115 0.62 -30.59 5.42
N PHE A 116 1.60 -29.69 5.48
CA PHE A 116 2.84 -29.92 6.21
C PHE A 116 2.63 -29.99 7.73
N ALA A 117 1.62 -29.32 8.26
CA ALA A 117 1.23 -29.40 9.67
C ALA A 117 0.63 -30.76 10.03
N GLU A 118 -0.16 -31.35 9.13
CA GLU A 118 -0.77 -32.67 9.29
C GLU A 118 0.22 -33.83 9.04
N ASP A 119 1.07 -33.70 8.02
CA ASP A 119 2.06 -34.71 7.63
C ASP A 119 3.45 -34.08 7.42
N ARG A 120 4.37 -34.37 8.33
CA ARG A 120 5.77 -33.89 8.27
C ARG A 120 6.58 -34.54 7.14
N ALA A 121 6.06 -35.58 6.48
CA ALA A 121 6.66 -36.13 5.27
C ALA A 121 6.31 -35.29 4.02
N ALA A 122 5.31 -34.41 4.08
CA ALA A 122 5.04 -33.45 3.03
C ALA A 122 6.19 -32.43 2.90
N ALA A 123 6.31 -31.81 1.73
CA ALA A 123 7.29 -30.73 1.53
C ALA A 123 6.88 -29.48 2.33
N ALA A 124 7.83 -28.91 3.06
CA ALA A 124 7.62 -27.61 3.70
C ALA A 124 7.43 -26.53 2.62
N PRO A 125 6.47 -25.61 2.78
CA PRO A 125 6.24 -24.54 1.82
C PRO A 125 7.39 -23.53 1.84
N GLU A 126 7.76 -23.04 0.66
CA GLU A 126 8.54 -21.82 0.54
C GLU A 126 7.64 -20.62 0.86
N ARG A 127 8.15 -19.67 1.66
CA ARG A 127 7.42 -18.49 2.10
C ARG A 127 8.07 -17.23 1.56
N CYS A 128 7.63 -16.84 0.37
CA CYS A 128 8.21 -15.69 -0.34
C CYS A 128 7.85 -14.39 0.36
N ALA A 129 8.83 -13.51 0.55
CA ALA A 129 8.62 -12.19 1.10
C ALA A 129 9.59 -11.17 0.51
N LEU A 130 9.15 -9.92 0.45
CA LEU A 130 9.96 -8.79 0.01
C LEU A 130 10.07 -7.75 1.13
N GLY A 131 11.27 -7.21 1.31
CA GLY A 131 11.58 -6.24 2.36
C GLY A 131 11.95 -6.87 3.70
N ALA A 132 12.12 -6.03 4.71
CA ALA A 132 12.74 -6.42 5.99
C ALA A 132 11.82 -7.14 6.98
N LEU A 133 10.50 -7.21 6.72
CA LEU A 133 9.54 -7.80 7.67
C LEU A 133 9.39 -9.33 7.53
N GLY A 134 9.90 -9.92 6.45
CA GLY A 134 9.71 -11.34 6.15
C GLY A 134 8.26 -11.70 5.83
N PRO A 135 7.94 -13.00 5.70
CA PRO A 135 6.57 -13.46 5.47
C PRO A 135 5.70 -13.23 6.70
N SER A 136 4.43 -12.89 6.50
CA SER A 136 3.48 -12.68 7.61
C SER A 136 3.20 -13.98 8.37
N HIS A 137 2.79 -13.87 9.62
CA HIS A 137 2.27 -15.03 10.36
C HIS A 137 0.93 -15.50 9.75
N ASP A 138 0.67 -16.81 9.85
CA ASP A 138 -0.62 -17.41 9.45
C ASP A 138 -1.69 -17.23 10.54
N VAL A 139 -1.26 -17.22 11.80
CA VAL A 139 -2.09 -17.03 12.99
C VAL A 139 -1.50 -15.87 13.78
N CYS A 140 -2.34 -14.90 14.15
CA CYS A 140 -1.91 -13.73 14.91
C CYS A 140 -1.27 -14.16 16.24
N PRO A 141 -0.01 -13.80 16.50
CA PRO A 141 0.60 -13.98 17.82
C PRO A 141 -0.17 -13.17 18.88
N VAL A 142 -0.11 -13.62 20.13
CA VAL A 142 -0.60 -12.86 21.27
C VAL A 142 0.05 -11.48 21.28
N GLY A 143 -0.78 -10.43 21.33
CA GLY A 143 -0.33 -9.04 21.33
C GLY A 143 0.08 -8.46 19.96
N CYS A 144 -0.17 -9.16 18.84
CA CYS A 144 0.22 -8.69 17.50
C CYS A 144 -0.54 -7.43 17.03
N CYS A 145 -1.80 -7.25 17.44
CA CYS A 145 -2.61 -6.09 17.06
C CYS A 145 -3.13 -5.38 18.32
N PRO A 146 -2.28 -4.62 19.04
CA PRO A 146 -2.67 -3.96 20.27
C PRO A 146 -3.75 -2.91 19.96
N ALA A 147 -4.94 -3.09 20.54
CA ALA A 147 -5.96 -2.06 20.51
C ALA A 147 -5.60 -0.92 21.48
N ARG A 148 -6.21 0.27 21.28
CA ARG A 148 -6.06 1.41 22.21
C ARG A 148 -6.52 1.07 23.64
N SER A 149 -7.35 0.04 23.80
CA SER A 149 -7.78 -0.50 25.09
C SER A 149 -7.87 -2.02 24.99
N PRO A 150 -7.62 -2.78 26.07
CA PRO A 150 -7.69 -4.23 26.05
C PRO A 150 -9.06 -4.70 25.56
N ARG A 151 -9.06 -5.52 24.51
CA ARG A 151 -10.23 -6.20 23.96
C ARG A 151 -9.81 -7.63 23.61
N PRO A 152 -10.72 -8.61 23.68
CA PRO A 152 -10.46 -9.95 23.15
C PRO A 152 -9.98 -9.87 21.70
N ALA A 153 -9.07 -10.76 21.31
CA ALA A 153 -8.60 -10.85 19.95
C ALA A 153 -9.79 -11.14 19.01
N ALA A 154 -9.90 -10.36 17.93
CA ALA A 154 -10.90 -10.61 16.91
C ALA A 154 -10.61 -11.90 16.12
N ALA A 155 -9.34 -12.29 16.04
CA ALA A 155 -8.84 -13.52 15.45
C ALA A 155 -7.45 -13.85 16.01
N GLY A 156 -7.08 -15.13 16.03
CA GLY A 156 -5.80 -15.61 16.56
C GLY A 156 -5.90 -16.04 18.02
N SER A 157 -4.76 -16.02 18.72
CA SER A 157 -4.68 -16.40 20.14
C SER A 157 -4.82 -15.19 21.06
N ASP A 158 -5.60 -15.35 22.14
CA ASP A 158 -5.68 -14.41 23.28
C ASP A 158 -4.48 -14.53 24.23
#